data_AF-A0A3D3L205-F1
#
_entry.id   AF-A0A3D3L205-F1
#
_cell.length_a   1.000
_cell.length_b   1.000
_cell.length_c   1.000
_cell.angle_alpha   90.00
_cell.angle_beta   90.00
_cell.angle_gamma   90.00
#
_symmetry.space_group_name_H-M   'P 1'
#
loop_
_entity.id
_entity.type
_entity.pdbx_description
1 polymer ?
#
loop_
_entity_poly.entity_id
_entity_poly.type
_entity_poly.pdbx_seq_one_letter_code
_entity_poly.pdbx_strand_id
1 'polypeptide(L)'
;GEVLLDIEVVGALAPKADILVYFAPNTDAGFLDAIINASHAAPTPASISISWGQNEDAWTAQARTAFDQALADASALGVTVTAAAGDNGSADAATDGKDHADFPASSPHALACGGTRLDADPATGTIRSETVW
;
A
#
# COMPACT_ATOMS: atom_id res chain seq x y z
N GLY A 1 1.55 10.15 -12.29
CA GLY A 1 0.69 10.71 -11.23
C GLY A 1 1.17 10.16 -9.91
N GLU A 2 1.04 8.84 -9.75
CA GLU A 2 1.30 8.09 -8.52
C GLU A 2 2.48 8.55 -7.66
N VAL A 3 3.69 8.42 -8.17
CA VAL A 3 4.92 8.76 -7.41
C VAL A 3 4.90 10.18 -6.84
N LEU A 4 4.36 11.16 -7.57
CA LEU A 4 4.28 12.53 -7.09
C LEU A 4 3.23 12.68 -5.98
N LEU A 5 2.06 12.06 -6.16
CA LEU A 5 0.98 12.09 -5.17
C LEU A 5 1.42 11.48 -3.84
N ASP A 6 2.08 10.31 -3.86
CA ASP A 6 2.61 9.65 -2.67
C ASP A 6 3.52 10.57 -1.86
N ILE A 7 4.49 11.20 -2.55
CA ILE A 7 5.48 12.09 -1.93
C ILE A 7 4.81 13.36 -1.41
N GLU A 8 3.89 13.96 -2.16
CA GLU A 8 3.21 15.19 -1.76
C GLU A 8 2.33 14.99 -0.52
N VAL A 9 1.55 13.90 -0.46
CA VAL A 9 0.68 13.59 0.68
C VAL A 9 1.51 13.31 1.94
N VAL A 10 2.50 12.42 1.86
CA VAL A 10 3.36 12.11 3.02
C VAL A 10 4.18 13.33 3.41
N GLY A 11 4.75 14.05 2.46
CA GLY A 11 5.56 15.25 2.70
C GLY A 11 4.77 16.40 3.31
N ALA A 12 3.50 16.57 2.96
CA ALA A 12 2.63 17.58 3.56
C ALA A 12 2.29 17.26 5.02
N LEU A 13 2.07 15.99 5.35
CA LEU A 13 1.66 15.55 6.69
C LEU A 13 2.84 15.30 7.65
N ALA A 14 3.98 14.83 7.12
CA ALA A 14 5.19 14.50 7.87
C ALA A 14 6.44 15.19 7.27
N PRO A 15 6.48 16.53 7.20
CA PRO A 15 7.52 17.28 6.46
C PRO A 15 8.95 17.16 7.03
N LYS A 16 9.10 16.54 8.20
CA LYS A 16 10.40 16.31 8.85
C LYS A 16 10.88 14.86 8.74
N ALA A 17 10.06 13.96 8.19
CA ALA A 17 10.47 12.59 7.93
C ALA A 17 11.37 12.55 6.69
N ASP A 18 12.37 11.67 6.70
CA ASP A 18 13.11 11.35 5.49
C ASP A 18 12.24 10.44 4.61
N ILE A 19 11.90 10.92 3.41
CA ILE A 19 11.07 10.19 2.45
C ILE A 19 11.99 9.47 1.47
N LEU A 20 12.12 8.16 1.64
CA LEU A 20 12.92 7.30 0.76
C LEU A 20 12.02 6.66 -0.30
N VAL A 21 12.29 6.93 -1.58
CA VAL A 21 11.51 6.42 -2.71
C VAL A 21 12.27 5.28 -3.38
N TYR A 22 11.70 4.07 -3.35
CA TYR A 22 12.29 2.86 -3.92
C TYR A 22 11.72 2.61 -5.31
N PHE A 23 12.52 2.85 -6.35
CA PHE A 23 12.16 2.55 -7.73
C PHE A 23 12.63 1.14 -8.11
N ALA A 24 11.73 0.34 -8.65
CA ALA A 24 12.02 -1.00 -9.14
C ALA A 24 11.28 -1.28 -10.46
N PRO A 25 11.72 -2.29 -11.24
CA PRO A 25 10.95 -2.76 -12.38
C PRO A 25 9.55 -3.20 -11.95
N ASN A 26 8.53 -2.92 -12.78
CA ASN A 26 7.18 -3.40 -12.56
C ASN A 26 7.07 -4.89 -12.94
N THR A 27 7.64 -5.74 -12.09
CA THR A 27 7.61 -7.20 -12.14
C THR A 27 7.48 -7.73 -10.72
N ASP A 28 6.97 -8.95 -10.54
CA ASP A 28 6.86 -9.59 -9.22
C ASP A 28 8.20 -9.54 -8.46
N ALA A 29 9.30 -9.86 -9.13
CA ALA A 29 10.63 -9.83 -8.54
C ALA A 29 11.09 -8.41 -8.17
N GLY A 30 10.88 -7.43 -9.06
CA GLY A 30 11.27 -6.05 -8.80
C GLY A 30 10.51 -5.45 -7.61
N PHE A 31 9.22 -5.72 -7.52
CA PHE A 31 8.39 -5.22 -6.43
C PHE A 31 8.71 -5.95 -5.11
N LEU A 32 8.95 -7.26 -5.13
CA LEU A 32 9.43 -7.99 -3.95
C LEU A 32 10.77 -7.44 -3.45
N ASP A 33 11.73 -7.23 -4.36
CA ASP A 33 13.03 -6.67 -4.05
C ASP A 33 12.92 -5.26 -3.45
N ALA A 34 11.97 -4.44 -3.91
CA ALA A 34 11.73 -3.11 -3.35
C ALA A 34 11.29 -3.18 -1.88
N ILE A 35 10.38 -4.10 -1.54
CA ILE A 35 9.91 -4.30 -0.15
C ILE A 35 11.04 -4.82 0.74
N ILE A 36 11.82 -5.79 0.26
CA ILE A 36 12.97 -6.34 1.00
C ILE A 36 14.03 -5.26 1.24
N ASN A 37 14.39 -4.51 0.20
CA ASN A 37 15.39 -3.44 0.29
C ASN A 37 14.95 -2.30 1.21
N ALA A 38 13.65 -1.95 1.20
CA ALA A 38 13.11 -0.92 2.08
C ALA A 38 13.10 -1.38 3.55
N SER A 39 12.55 -2.56 3.82
CA SER A 39 12.43 -3.11 5.18
C SER A 39 13.78 -3.32 5.87
N HIS A 40 14.82 -3.71 5.10
CA HIS A 40 16.16 -3.97 5.60
C HIS A 40 17.12 -2.77 5.48
N ALA A 41 16.62 -1.59 5.16
CA ALA A 41 17.45 -0.39 5.09
C ALA A 41 18.07 -0.04 6.46
N ALA A 42 19.18 0.71 6.43
CA ALA A 42 19.86 1.20 7.62
C ALA A 42 19.97 2.74 7.56
N PRO A 43 19.32 3.47 8.49
CA PRO A 43 18.46 2.98 9.56
C PRO A 43 17.18 2.31 9.02
N THR A 44 16.62 1.37 9.80
CA THR A 44 15.34 0.72 9.48
C THR A 44 14.23 1.78 9.42
N PRO A 45 13.40 1.81 8.37
CA PRO A 45 12.36 2.82 8.26
C PRO A 45 11.26 2.56 9.30
N ALA A 46 10.57 3.62 9.74
CA ALA A 46 9.42 3.46 10.62
C ALA A 46 8.21 2.84 9.87
N SER A 47 8.08 3.14 8.58
CA SER A 47 6.97 2.68 7.76
C SER A 47 7.32 2.55 6.29
N ILE A 48 6.59 1.69 5.58
CA ILE A 48 6.57 1.57 4.12
C ILE A 48 5.14 1.84 3.65
N SER A 49 4.97 2.72 2.67
CA SER A 49 3.69 3.00 2.01
C SER A 49 3.70 2.43 0.61
N ILE A 50 2.67 1.65 0.27
CA ILE A 50 2.53 0.96 -1.01
C ILE A 50 1.20 1.38 -1.66
N SER A 51 1.28 2.07 -2.79
CA SER A 51 0.12 2.49 -3.59
C SER A 51 0.05 1.75 -4.94
N TRP A 52 0.65 0.55 -4.99
CA TRP A 52 0.65 -0.34 -6.16
C TRP A 52 0.19 -1.73 -5.74
N GLY A 53 -0.63 -2.33 -6.59
CA GLY A 53 -1.25 -3.62 -6.34
C GLY A 53 -1.99 -4.12 -7.56
N GLN A 54 -2.58 -5.29 -7.42
CA GLN A 54 -3.52 -5.89 -8.37
C GLN A 54 -4.21 -7.08 -7.69
N ASN A 55 -5.29 -7.54 -8.30
CA ASN A 55 -6.06 -8.71 -7.89
C ASN A 55 -5.15 -9.88 -7.49
N GLU A 56 -5.34 -10.36 -6.26
CA GLU A 56 -4.54 -11.44 -5.67
C GLU A 56 -4.50 -12.72 -6.52
N ASP A 57 -5.54 -12.98 -7.33
CA ASP A 57 -5.63 -14.13 -8.23
C ASP A 57 -4.76 -14.00 -9.49
N ALA A 58 -4.35 -12.78 -9.84
CA ALA A 58 -3.42 -12.53 -10.94
C ALA A 58 -1.96 -12.84 -10.57
N TRP A 59 -1.67 -12.98 -9.28
CA TRP A 59 -0.35 -13.35 -8.78
C TRP A 59 -0.16 -14.86 -8.75
N THR A 60 1.07 -15.30 -9.03
CA THR A 60 1.42 -16.70 -8.75
C THR A 60 1.38 -16.97 -7.25
N ALA A 61 1.01 -18.19 -6.85
CA ALA A 61 1.01 -18.59 -5.44
C ALA A 61 2.40 -18.44 -4.79
N GLN A 62 3.47 -18.67 -5.58
CA GLN A 62 4.85 -18.46 -5.14
C GLN A 62 5.13 -16.99 -4.86
N ALA A 63 4.73 -16.08 -5.76
CA ALA A 63 4.90 -14.65 -5.55
C ALA A 63 4.14 -14.19 -4.29
N ARG A 64 2.85 -14.51 -4.15
CA ARG A 64 2.08 -14.15 -2.95
C ARG A 64 2.74 -14.62 -1.66
N THR A 65 3.22 -15.86 -1.62
CA THR A 65 3.93 -16.40 -0.45
C THR A 65 5.21 -15.64 -0.15
N ALA A 66 6.00 -15.29 -1.17
CA ALA A 66 7.25 -14.56 -0.99
C ALA A 66 7.03 -13.12 -0.51
N PHE A 67 6.02 -12.43 -1.07
CA PHE A 67 5.61 -11.10 -0.61
C PHE A 67 5.09 -11.13 0.82
N ASP A 68 4.21 -12.08 1.14
CA ASP A 68 3.67 -12.22 2.50
C ASP A 68 4.79 -12.43 3.53
N GLN A 69 5.78 -13.26 3.22
CA GLN A 69 6.97 -13.42 4.06
C GLN A 69 7.78 -12.12 4.18
N ALA A 70 7.98 -11.37 3.10
CA ALA A 70 8.69 -10.10 3.14
C ALA A 70 7.96 -9.04 4.00
N LEU A 71 6.62 -9.03 3.96
CA LEU A 71 5.78 -8.18 4.81
C LEU A 71 5.81 -8.62 6.28
N ALA A 72 5.85 -9.94 6.53
CA ALA A 72 6.05 -10.50 7.86
C ALA A 72 7.42 -10.10 8.43
N ASP A 73 8.48 -10.17 7.61
CA ASP A 73 9.83 -9.76 7.99
C ASP A 73 9.89 -8.26 8.29
N ALA A 74 9.25 -7.42 7.47
CA ALA A 74 9.12 -5.98 7.74
C ALA A 74 8.45 -5.72 9.09
N SER A 75 7.35 -6.43 9.39
CA SER A 75 6.66 -6.36 10.68
C SER A 75 7.56 -6.79 11.84
N ALA A 76 8.34 -7.87 11.67
CA ALA A 76 9.29 -8.36 12.67
C ALA A 76 10.46 -7.38 12.93
N LEU A 77 10.83 -6.60 11.92
CA LEU A 77 11.81 -5.51 12.02
C LEU A 77 11.22 -4.22 12.63
N GLY A 78 9.92 -4.21 12.94
CA GLY A 78 9.23 -3.05 13.52
C GLY A 78 8.78 -2.02 12.48
N VAL A 79 8.70 -2.39 11.21
CA VAL A 79 8.25 -1.53 10.11
C VAL A 79 6.74 -1.69 9.92
N THR A 80 5.98 -0.59 9.96
CA THR A 80 4.56 -0.63 9.58
C THR A 80 4.42 -0.57 8.06
N VAL A 81 3.76 -1.56 7.45
CA VAL A 81 3.49 -1.53 6.01
C VAL A 81 2.02 -1.19 5.75
N THR A 82 1.76 -0.10 5.02
CA THR A 82 0.41 0.27 4.56
C THR A 82 0.30 0.01 3.07
N ALA A 83 -0.83 -0.57 2.63
CA ALA A 83 -1.09 -0.85 1.22
C ALA A 83 -2.49 -0.38 0.81
N ALA A 84 -2.60 0.33 -0.31
CA ALA A 84 -3.89 0.72 -0.87
C ALA A 84 -4.71 -0.52 -1.28
N ALA A 85 -5.99 -0.57 -0.94
CA ALA A 85 -6.86 -1.74 -1.14
C ALA A 85 -7.47 -1.86 -2.55
N GLY A 86 -6.93 -1.13 -3.54
CA GLY A 86 -7.45 -1.07 -4.91
C GLY A 86 -8.49 0.04 -5.13
N ASP A 87 -8.64 0.44 -6.38
CA ASP A 87 -9.54 1.53 -6.83
C ASP A 87 -10.63 1.05 -7.81
N ASN A 88 -10.78 -0.25 -7.97
CA ASN A 88 -11.70 -0.87 -8.95
C ASN A 88 -12.88 -1.62 -8.30
N GLY A 89 -13.27 -1.19 -7.10
CA GLY A 89 -14.39 -1.76 -6.35
C GLY A 89 -14.11 -3.21 -5.92
N SER A 90 -15.18 -3.94 -5.57
CA SER A 90 -15.02 -5.32 -5.05
C SER A 90 -14.51 -6.31 -6.10
N ALA A 91 -14.61 -6.00 -7.39
CA ALA A 91 -14.16 -6.88 -8.46
C ALA A 91 -12.67 -6.74 -8.78
N ASP A 92 -12.04 -5.66 -8.33
CA ASP A 92 -10.64 -5.33 -8.60
C ASP A 92 -10.24 -5.52 -10.08
N ALA A 93 -11.02 -4.90 -10.97
CA ALA A 93 -10.93 -4.99 -12.43
C ALA A 93 -11.11 -6.40 -13.05
N ALA A 94 -11.43 -7.43 -12.26
CA ALA A 94 -11.81 -8.73 -12.80
C ALA A 94 -13.14 -8.67 -13.56
N THR A 95 -13.28 -9.56 -14.55
CA THR A 95 -14.46 -9.61 -15.45
C THR A 95 -15.27 -10.89 -15.31
N ASP A 96 -14.97 -11.72 -14.30
CA ASP A 96 -15.61 -13.02 -14.09
C ASP A 96 -16.89 -12.96 -13.24
N GLY A 97 -17.26 -11.75 -12.76
CA GLY A 97 -18.44 -11.50 -11.94
C GLY A 97 -18.29 -11.89 -10.46
N LYS A 98 -17.07 -12.05 -9.95
CA LYS A 98 -16.78 -12.31 -8.54
C LYS A 98 -16.07 -11.13 -7.87
N ASP A 99 -16.01 -11.20 -6.55
CA ASP A 99 -15.21 -10.29 -5.73
C ASP A 99 -13.77 -10.80 -5.64
N HIS A 100 -12.81 -9.88 -5.68
CA HIS A 100 -11.38 -10.12 -5.59
C HIS A 100 -10.72 -9.04 -4.73
N ALA A 101 -9.84 -9.46 -3.82
CA ALA A 101 -9.06 -8.53 -3.02
C ALA A 101 -7.77 -8.14 -3.75
N ASP A 102 -7.36 -6.89 -3.61
CA ASP A 102 -6.06 -6.41 -4.11
C ASP A 102 -4.92 -6.93 -3.24
N PHE A 103 -3.83 -7.38 -3.86
CA PHE A 103 -2.58 -7.75 -3.20
C PHE A 103 -1.46 -6.74 -3.58
N PRO A 104 -0.72 -6.19 -2.61
CA PRO A 104 -0.44 -6.75 -1.27
C PRO A 104 -1.42 -6.39 -0.14
N ALA A 105 -2.48 -5.61 -0.39
CA ALA A 105 -3.40 -5.20 0.68
C ALA A 105 -4.11 -6.39 1.38
N SER A 106 -4.34 -7.50 0.68
CA SER A 106 -4.93 -8.72 1.26
C SER A 106 -3.98 -9.54 2.14
N SER A 107 -2.68 -9.22 2.19
CA SER A 107 -1.75 -9.89 3.11
C SER A 107 -2.12 -9.57 4.57
N PRO A 108 -2.15 -10.56 5.48
CA PRO A 108 -2.34 -10.34 6.92
C PRO A 108 -1.22 -9.52 7.58
N HIS A 109 -0.11 -9.27 6.88
CA HIS A 109 1.04 -8.50 7.34
C HIS A 109 1.09 -7.07 6.79
N ALA A 110 0.05 -6.64 6.07
CA ALA A 110 -0.14 -5.26 5.64
C ALA A 110 -1.35 -4.62 6.36
N LEU A 111 -1.27 -3.31 6.61
CA LEU A 111 -2.42 -2.50 6.96
C LEU A 111 -3.11 -2.05 5.66
N ALA A 112 -4.22 -2.72 5.32
CA ALA A 112 -5.02 -2.40 4.15
C ALA A 112 -5.74 -1.04 4.31
N CYS A 113 -5.53 -0.13 3.36
CA CYS A 113 -6.10 1.20 3.33
C CYS A 113 -7.19 1.29 2.26
N GLY A 114 -8.47 1.31 2.69
CA GLY A 114 -9.62 1.54 1.81
C GLY A 114 -9.88 3.03 1.52
N GLY A 115 -10.86 3.31 0.66
CA GLY A 115 -11.26 4.65 0.27
C GLY A 115 -12.61 5.09 0.85
N THR A 116 -12.74 6.37 1.17
CA THR A 116 -14.01 7.00 1.56
C THR A 116 -14.25 8.30 0.80
N ARG A 117 -15.51 8.69 0.69
CA ARG A 117 -15.90 10.06 0.36
C ARG A 117 -16.08 10.83 1.67
N LEU A 118 -15.14 11.74 1.95
CA LEU A 118 -15.14 12.58 3.15
C LEU A 118 -15.75 13.96 2.85
N ASP A 119 -16.80 14.34 3.57
CA ASP A 119 -17.29 15.72 3.67
C ASP A 119 -16.88 16.28 5.02
N ALA A 120 -15.89 17.18 5.00
CA ALA A 120 -15.39 17.86 6.18
C ALA A 120 -15.28 19.36 5.94
N ASP A 121 -15.45 20.13 7.01
CA ASP A 121 -15.21 21.57 6.98
C ASP A 121 -13.69 21.83 6.95
N PRO A 122 -13.14 22.43 5.87
CA PRO A 122 -11.69 22.58 5.73
C PRO A 122 -11.09 23.62 6.69
N ALA A 123 -11.89 24.51 7.27
CA ALA A 123 -11.42 25.52 8.21
C ALA A 123 -11.34 24.99 9.65
N THR A 124 -12.26 24.09 10.02
CA THR A 124 -12.37 23.58 11.40
C THR A 124 -11.95 22.11 11.56
N GLY A 125 -11.86 21.35 10.47
CA GLY A 125 -11.64 19.91 10.48
C GLY A 125 -12.85 19.08 10.91
N THR A 126 -14.03 19.70 11.11
CA THR A 126 -15.24 18.99 11.53
C THR A 126 -15.75 18.08 10.41
N ILE A 127 -15.82 16.77 10.68
CA ILE A 127 -16.41 15.78 9.76
C ILE A 127 -17.93 15.91 9.79
N ARG A 128 -18.55 16.10 8.61
CA ARG A 128 -20.01 16.16 8.43
C ARG A 128 -20.58 14.82 8.00
N SER A 129 -19.90 14.13 7.08
CA SER A 129 -20.22 12.77 6.68
C SER A 129 -19.01 12.05 6.12
N GLU A 130 -19.01 10.72 6.23
CA GLU A 130 -18.02 9.84 5.62
C GLU A 130 -18.76 8.59 5.13
N THR A 131 -18.62 8.27 3.84
CA THR A 131 -19.26 7.10 3.21
C THR A 131 -18.23 6.31 2.42
N VAL A 132 -18.57 5.07 2.05
CA VAL A 132 -17.82 4.32 1.02
C VAL A 132 -17.66 5.23 -0.21
N TRP A 133 -16.46 5.19 -0.81
CA TRP A 133 -16.12 5.98 -1.99
C TRP A 133 -17.05 5.70 -3.16
#